data_AF-A0A7V8DC11-F1
#
_entry.id   AF-A0A7V8DC11-F1
#
_cell.length_a   1.000
_cell.length_b   1.000
_cell.length_c   1.000
_cell.angle_alpha   90.00
_cell.angle_beta   90.00
_cell.angle_gamma   90.00
#
_symmetry.space_group_name_H-M   'P 1'
#
loop_
_entity.id
_entity.type
_entity.pdbx_description
1 polymer ?
#
loop_
_entity_poly.entity_id
_entity_poly.type
_entity_poly.pdbx_seq_one_letter_code
_entity_poly.pdbx_strand_id
1 'polypeptide(L)'
;MKKAALALLVLAAAGAAWASSRHGAFKAVEEAAWMNTVSQKKGFVDYYFEIGQDGSVILRDESKDGLTIRRGRIKAMYAKDFFREIKSSDILNAQTGTGSKMVFYKGDQLQISAYINGELRRFEAPLNKFGEAFSYAMTEARKAAEKLPVDEKVAGFLSAQPLVGPMRDAFIVRVGQDYDFKLVETYDLQKNKHLMAAVKQPHRLIPLESARDIKTISDFITSHKIYGLRDLFYVKTTRGEFRFRIQYSLKEAEKPTQGEDGSGRRSPQSVPETLRPAKPAGKSAAGSGK
;
A
#
# COMPACT_ATOMS: atom_id res chain seq x y z
N MET A 1 29.08 44.19 16.89
CA MET A 1 29.45 42.88 16.33
C MET A 1 28.90 41.68 17.11
N LYS A 2 29.02 41.61 18.45
CA LYS A 2 28.53 40.46 19.24
C LYS A 2 27.01 40.17 19.15
N LYS A 3 26.17 41.20 19.02
CA LYS A 3 24.70 41.04 18.91
C LYS A 3 24.24 40.49 17.55
N ALA A 4 24.96 40.80 16.47
CA ALA A 4 24.65 40.29 15.13
C ALA A 4 25.02 38.80 14.98
N ALA A 5 26.13 38.38 15.58
CA ALA A 5 26.53 36.98 15.62
C ALA A 5 25.54 36.09 16.39
N LEU A 6 24.98 36.61 17.50
CA LEU A 6 23.98 35.89 18.29
C LEU A 6 22.66 35.70 17.51
N ALA A 7 22.21 36.72 16.77
CA ALA A 7 21.00 36.64 15.95
C ALA A 7 21.13 35.63 14.79
N LEU A 8 22.31 35.55 14.16
CA LEU A 8 22.62 34.57 13.12
C LEU A 8 22.64 33.13 13.66
N LEU A 9 23.15 32.91 14.87
CA LEU A 9 23.15 31.60 15.53
C LEU A 9 21.72 31.12 15.86
N VAL A 10 20.84 32.01 16.33
CA VAL A 10 19.44 31.66 16.62
C VAL A 10 18.66 31.35 15.34
N LEU A 11 18.89 32.10 14.25
CA LEU A 11 18.28 31.83 12.94
C LEU A 11 18.78 30.50 12.32
N ALA A 12 20.07 30.19 12.45
CA ALA A 12 20.63 28.92 11.99
C ALA A 12 20.10 27.73 12.80
N ALA A 13 19.96 27.87 14.12
CA ALA A 13 19.40 26.83 14.98
C ALA A 13 17.89 26.61 14.72
N ALA A 14 17.13 27.68 14.50
CA ALA A 14 15.72 27.59 14.12
C ALA A 14 15.53 26.96 12.73
N GLY A 15 16.39 27.32 11.76
CA GLY A 15 16.40 26.72 10.42
C GLY A 15 16.75 25.23 10.44
N ALA A 16 17.71 24.81 11.26
CA ALA A 16 18.08 23.40 11.44
C ALA A 16 16.96 22.59 12.12
N ALA A 17 16.30 23.14 13.13
CA ALA A 17 15.16 22.50 13.79
C ALA A 17 13.96 22.34 12.84
N TRP A 18 13.67 23.36 12.02
CA TRP A 18 12.61 23.31 11.01
C TRP A 18 12.94 22.38 9.83
N ALA A 19 14.22 22.29 9.43
CA ALA A 19 14.66 21.33 8.43
C ALA A 19 14.59 19.89 8.96
N SER A 20 14.93 19.65 10.23
CA SER A 20 14.83 18.32 10.85
C SER A 20 13.39 17.86 11.09
N SER A 21 12.44 18.77 11.31
CA SER A 21 11.03 18.43 11.48
C SER A 21 10.31 18.19 10.14
N ARG A 22 10.83 18.75 9.04
CA ARG A 22 10.37 18.44 7.67
C ARG A 22 11.04 17.21 7.06
N HIS A 23 12.19 16.77 7.59
CA HIS A 23 12.86 15.55 7.16
C HIS A 23 12.46 14.33 8.00
N GLY A 24 11.15 14.11 8.14
CA GLY A 24 10.57 12.79 8.45
C GLY A 24 10.74 11.77 7.32
N ALA A 25 11.57 12.09 6.32
CA ALA A 25 11.97 11.17 5.26
C ALA A 25 13.07 10.25 5.81
N PHE A 26 12.66 9.05 6.22
CA PHE A 26 13.48 7.85 6.41
C PHE A 26 14.90 7.98 5.85
N LYS A 27 15.90 8.21 6.71
CA LYS A 27 17.26 8.54 6.28
C LYS A 27 18.16 7.34 5.95
N ALA A 28 17.65 6.11 6.06
CA ALA A 28 18.29 4.93 5.48
C ALA A 28 17.21 3.90 5.10
N VAL A 29 17.00 3.73 3.79
CA VAL A 29 16.07 2.74 3.22
C VAL A 29 16.40 1.32 3.68
N GLU A 30 17.68 1.04 3.94
CA GLU A 30 18.22 -0.25 4.38
C GLU A 30 17.96 -0.59 5.86
N GLU A 31 17.42 0.36 6.63
CA GLU A 31 17.14 0.18 8.07
C GLU A 31 15.64 0.10 8.38
N ALA A 32 14.81 -0.11 7.37
CA ALA A 32 13.36 -0.21 7.54
C ALA A 32 12.85 -1.62 7.26
N ALA A 33 11.80 -1.99 7.99
CA ALA A 33 10.97 -3.16 7.73
C ALA A 33 9.53 -2.70 7.61
N TRP A 34 8.82 -3.22 6.60
CA TRP A 34 7.40 -2.96 6.42
C TRP A 34 6.64 -4.27 6.30
N MET A 35 5.45 -4.28 6.87
CA MET A 35 4.61 -5.45 6.91
C MET A 35 3.17 -5.10 6.59
N ASN A 36 2.51 -6.02 5.91
CA ASN A 36 1.10 -5.99 5.61
C ASN A 36 0.46 -7.20 6.28
N THR A 37 -0.62 -7.01 7.01
CA THR A 37 -1.50 -8.11 7.38
C THR A 37 -2.63 -8.15 6.36
N VAL A 38 -2.72 -9.27 5.65
CA VAL A 38 -3.77 -9.49 4.64
C VAL A 38 -4.77 -10.47 5.23
N SER A 39 -6.01 -10.02 5.40
CA SER A 39 -7.08 -10.92 5.79
C SER A 39 -7.61 -11.65 4.57
N GLN A 40 -7.53 -12.99 4.58
CA GLN A 40 -8.08 -13.82 3.50
C GLN A 40 -9.58 -13.64 3.30
N LYS A 41 -10.31 -13.17 4.33
CA LYS A 41 -11.76 -12.95 4.26
C LYS A 41 -12.16 -11.66 3.53
N LYS A 42 -11.27 -10.66 3.47
CA LYS A 42 -11.60 -9.33 2.91
C LYS A 42 -10.87 -9.01 1.61
N GLY A 43 -9.74 -9.67 1.33
CA GLY A 43 -9.04 -9.54 0.04
C GLY A 43 -8.28 -8.22 -0.16
N PHE A 44 -8.07 -7.43 0.89
CA PHE A 44 -7.23 -6.23 0.88
C PHE A 44 -6.34 -6.16 2.14
N VAL A 45 -5.39 -5.20 2.14
CA VAL A 45 -4.47 -4.96 3.26
C VAL A 45 -5.24 -4.23 4.35
N ASP A 46 -5.68 -4.97 5.36
CA ASP A 46 -6.41 -4.41 6.51
C ASP A 46 -5.47 -3.59 7.41
N TYR A 47 -4.18 -3.93 7.42
CA TYR A 47 -3.22 -3.34 8.34
C TYR A 47 -1.84 -3.25 7.69
N TYR A 48 -1.24 -2.06 7.75
CA TYR A 48 0.13 -1.81 7.34
C TYR A 48 0.92 -1.19 8.48
N PHE A 49 2.09 -1.74 8.74
CA PHE A 49 3.02 -1.23 9.73
C PHE A 49 4.42 -1.16 9.13
N GLU A 50 5.03 -0.01 9.25
CA GLU A 50 6.42 0.22 8.89
C GLU A 50 7.17 0.71 10.12
N ILE A 51 8.37 0.18 10.32
CA ILE A 51 9.26 0.55 11.40
C ILE A 51 10.70 0.66 10.90
N GLY A 52 11.36 1.77 11.23
CA GLY A 52 12.78 1.99 11.06
C GLY A 52 13.58 1.63 12.31
N GLN A 53 14.86 1.25 12.17
CA GLN A 53 15.75 0.97 13.31
C GLN A 53 15.91 2.17 14.26
N ASP A 54 15.72 3.39 13.76
CA ASP A 54 15.71 4.63 14.54
C ASP A 54 14.41 4.83 15.36
N GLY A 55 13.46 3.91 15.26
CA GLY A 55 12.15 3.99 15.90
C GLY A 55 11.13 4.83 15.13
N SER A 56 11.44 5.32 13.93
CA SER A 56 10.41 5.89 13.04
C SER A 56 9.36 4.83 12.71
N VAL A 57 8.08 5.22 12.69
CA VAL A 57 6.99 4.31 12.37
C VAL A 57 5.92 4.98 11.50
N ILE A 58 5.32 4.17 10.62
CA ILE A 58 4.06 4.49 9.94
C ILE A 58 3.12 3.33 10.21
N LEU A 59 1.92 3.65 10.65
CA LEU A 59 0.83 2.72 10.88
C LEU A 59 -0.36 3.18 10.04
N ARG A 60 -0.91 2.27 9.24
CA ARG A 60 -2.17 2.47 8.52
C ARG A 60 -3.09 1.31 8.88
N ASP A 61 -4.24 1.64 9.44
CA ASP A 61 -5.26 0.70 9.88
C ASP A 61 -6.57 1.01 9.14
N GLU A 62 -7.06 0.06 8.35
CA GLU A 62 -8.30 0.16 7.59
C GLU A 62 -9.34 -0.77 8.22
N SER A 63 -10.23 -0.17 9.01
CA SER A 63 -11.31 -0.86 9.70
C SER A 63 -12.66 -0.57 9.04
N LYS A 64 -13.74 -1.20 9.55
CA LYS A 64 -15.11 -0.86 9.12
C LYS A 64 -15.48 0.59 9.46
N ASP A 65 -14.85 1.16 10.48
CA ASP A 65 -15.13 2.50 11.00
C ASP A 65 -14.31 3.58 10.28
N GLY A 66 -13.41 3.17 9.38
CA GLY A 66 -12.66 4.06 8.51
C GLY A 66 -11.16 3.75 8.46
N LEU A 67 -10.42 4.70 7.88
CA LEU A 67 -8.98 4.63 7.70
C LEU A 67 -8.29 5.53 8.73
N THR A 68 -7.44 4.93 9.56
CA THR A 68 -6.58 5.67 10.50
C THR A 68 -5.12 5.55 10.07
N ILE A 69 -4.44 6.69 9.95
CA ILE A 69 -3.01 6.76 9.68
C ILE A 69 -2.33 7.38 10.90
N ARG A 70 -1.26 6.79 11.40
CA ARG A 70 -0.41 7.34 12.47
C ARG A 70 1.03 7.31 12.01
N ARG A 71 1.77 8.39 12.25
CA ARG A 71 3.18 8.50 11.89
C ARG A 71 3.94 9.24 12.98
N GLY A 72 5.13 8.78 13.29
CA GLY A 72 5.95 9.41 14.31
C GLY A 72 7.15 8.56 14.69
N ARG A 73 7.57 8.68 15.95
CA ARG A 73 8.68 7.91 16.52
C ARG A 73 8.25 7.24 17.81
N ILE A 74 8.54 5.95 17.93
CA ILE A 74 8.42 5.19 19.17
C ILE A 74 9.78 5.10 19.86
N LYS A 75 9.82 4.57 21.09
CA LYS A 75 11.08 4.35 21.80
C LYS A 75 11.97 3.40 20.99
N ALA A 76 13.23 3.77 20.79
CA ALA A 76 14.19 2.97 20.02
C ALA A 76 14.37 1.54 20.56
N MET A 77 14.10 1.30 21.86
CA MET A 77 14.12 -0.05 22.43
C MET A 77 13.18 -1.01 21.67
N TYR A 78 11.95 -0.57 21.35
CA TYR A 78 10.97 -1.41 20.67
C TYR A 78 11.39 -1.74 19.25
N ALA A 79 11.99 -0.77 18.54
CA ALA A 79 12.57 -1.00 17.23
C ALA A 79 13.74 -1.97 17.29
N LYS A 80 14.67 -1.78 18.23
CA LYS A 80 15.83 -2.67 18.41
C LYS A 80 15.41 -4.10 18.72
N ASP A 81 14.46 -4.28 19.63
CA ASP A 81 13.92 -5.60 19.97
C ASP A 81 13.28 -6.24 18.74
N PHE A 82 12.43 -5.51 18.02
CA PHE A 82 11.81 -5.98 16.79
C PHE A 82 12.83 -6.40 15.71
N PHE A 83 13.85 -5.58 15.44
CA PHE A 83 14.88 -5.92 14.45
C PHE A 83 15.81 -7.04 14.91
N ARG A 84 16.04 -7.20 16.23
CA ARG A 84 16.74 -8.36 16.78
C ARG A 84 15.95 -9.63 16.45
N GLU A 85 14.64 -9.62 16.68
CA GLU A 85 13.79 -10.79 16.39
C GLU A 85 13.63 -11.06 14.89
N ILE A 86 13.66 -10.03 14.03
CA ILE A 86 13.73 -10.24 12.57
C ILE A 86 15.01 -11.01 12.21
N LYS A 87 16.15 -10.57 12.73
CA LYS A 87 17.46 -11.14 12.39
C LYS A 87 17.66 -12.54 12.97
N SER A 88 17.04 -12.85 14.10
CA SER A 88 17.08 -14.18 14.72
C SER A 88 16.02 -15.14 14.17
N SER A 89 15.05 -14.67 13.38
CA SER A 89 13.97 -15.52 12.88
C SER A 89 14.47 -16.48 11.79
N ASP A 90 14.42 -17.77 12.07
CA ASP A 90 14.77 -18.82 11.11
C ASP A 90 13.94 -18.73 9.83
N ILE A 91 12.67 -18.32 9.93
CA ILE A 91 11.78 -18.18 8.77
C ILE A 91 12.22 -17.06 7.85
N LEU A 92 12.71 -15.96 8.43
CA LEU A 92 13.21 -14.80 7.67
C LEU A 92 14.63 -15.05 7.13
N ASN A 93 15.34 -16.03 7.68
CA ASN A 93 16.66 -16.44 7.21
C ASN A 93 16.63 -17.65 6.26
N ALA A 94 15.53 -18.40 6.22
CA ALA A 94 15.39 -19.59 5.38
C ALA A 94 15.49 -19.22 3.88
N GLN A 95 16.38 -19.93 3.16
CA GLN A 95 16.59 -19.74 1.72
C GLN A 95 15.47 -20.34 0.85
N THR A 96 14.62 -21.20 1.42
CA THR A 96 13.56 -21.92 0.70
C THR A 96 12.19 -21.56 1.25
N GLY A 97 11.39 -20.90 0.41
CA GLY A 97 10.03 -20.49 0.74
C GLY A 97 9.15 -21.66 1.14
N THR A 98 8.54 -21.56 2.31
CA THR A 98 7.54 -22.51 2.83
C THR A 98 6.22 -22.39 2.07
N GLY A 99 6.19 -22.76 0.79
CA GLY A 99 4.98 -22.84 -0.03
C GLY A 99 4.12 -24.07 0.27
N SER A 100 4.69 -25.13 0.86
CA SER A 100 4.05 -26.46 0.94
C SER A 100 2.94 -26.60 2.00
N LYS A 101 2.95 -25.81 3.09
CA LYS A 101 1.96 -25.94 4.20
C LYS A 101 0.83 -24.90 4.20
N MET A 102 0.75 -24.06 3.17
CA MET A 102 -0.21 -22.94 3.13
C MET A 102 -1.62 -23.34 2.63
N VAL A 103 -1.80 -24.56 2.12
CA VAL A 103 -3.05 -25.00 1.45
C VAL A 103 -4.28 -25.07 2.39
N PHE A 104 -4.09 -25.13 3.71
CA PHE A 104 -5.19 -25.29 4.68
C PHE A 104 -5.33 -24.15 5.71
N TYR A 105 -4.54 -23.07 5.60
CA TYR A 105 -4.63 -21.97 6.56
C TYR A 105 -5.76 -21.00 6.22
N LYS A 106 -6.67 -20.75 7.17
CA LYS A 106 -7.85 -19.85 7.02
C LYS A 106 -7.74 -18.53 7.82
N GLY A 107 -6.56 -18.23 8.37
CA GLY A 107 -6.33 -17.04 9.20
C GLY A 107 -5.66 -15.89 8.44
N ASP A 108 -5.31 -14.84 9.16
CA ASP A 108 -4.62 -13.68 8.59
C ASP A 108 -3.14 -14.00 8.29
N GLN A 109 -2.67 -13.56 7.13
CA GLN A 109 -1.28 -13.77 6.70
C GLN A 109 -0.47 -12.50 6.93
N LEU A 110 0.71 -12.67 7.54
CA LEU A 110 1.69 -11.61 7.67
C LEU A 110 2.61 -11.65 6.45
N GLN A 111 2.62 -10.56 5.70
CA GLN A 111 3.56 -10.31 4.61
C GLN A 111 4.57 -9.28 5.07
N ILE A 112 5.79 -9.70 5.37
CA ILE A 112 6.86 -8.84 5.87
C ILE A 112 7.92 -8.67 4.80
N SER A 113 8.48 -7.47 4.71
CA SER A 113 9.60 -7.12 3.85
C SER A 113 10.61 -6.35 4.66
N ALA A 114 11.85 -6.84 4.69
CA ALA A 114 12.92 -6.29 5.50
C ALA A 114 14.28 -6.50 4.84
N TYR A 115 15.22 -5.60 5.11
CA TYR A 115 16.61 -5.79 4.72
C TYR A 115 17.30 -6.72 5.71
N ILE A 116 17.77 -7.87 5.21
CA ILE A 116 18.53 -8.86 5.98
C ILE A 116 19.87 -9.01 5.28
N ASN A 117 20.96 -8.64 5.97
CA ASN A 117 22.32 -8.65 5.42
C ASN A 117 22.46 -7.84 4.11
N GLY A 118 21.78 -6.70 4.01
CA GLY A 118 21.81 -5.82 2.83
C GLY A 118 20.88 -6.24 1.68
N GLU A 119 20.26 -7.42 1.77
CA GLU A 119 19.30 -7.91 0.77
C GLU A 119 17.87 -7.65 1.22
N LEU A 120 17.04 -7.05 0.35
CA LEU A 120 15.61 -6.93 0.59
C LEU A 120 14.94 -8.30 0.45
N ARG A 121 14.48 -8.87 1.56
CA ARG A 121 13.76 -10.13 1.57
C ARG A 121 12.29 -9.92 1.89
N ARG A 122 11.44 -10.73 1.26
CA ARG A 122 9.99 -10.73 1.49
C ARG A 122 9.54 -12.12 1.88
N PHE A 123 8.77 -12.20 2.96
CA PHE A 123 8.21 -13.44 3.48
C PHE A 123 6.72 -13.31 3.67
N GLU A 124 6.02 -14.41 3.40
CA GLU A 124 4.58 -14.53 3.58
C GLU A 124 4.31 -15.80 4.38
N ALA A 125 3.80 -15.64 5.59
CA ALA A 125 3.48 -16.76 6.46
C ALA A 125 2.37 -16.38 7.47
N PRO A 126 1.66 -17.37 8.02
CA PRO A 126 0.83 -17.18 9.20
C PRO A 126 1.62 -16.58 10.37
N LEU A 127 1.00 -15.69 11.16
CA LEU A 127 1.68 -15.04 12.30
C LEU A 127 2.27 -16.04 13.30
N ASN A 128 1.58 -17.15 13.54
CA ASN A 128 2.03 -18.21 14.46
C ASN A 128 3.32 -18.92 14.01
N LYS A 129 3.82 -18.66 12.80
CA LYS A 129 5.09 -19.20 12.32
C LYS A 129 6.29 -18.37 12.78
N PHE A 130 6.12 -17.08 13.06
CA PHE A 130 7.24 -16.19 13.37
C PHE A 130 7.82 -16.35 14.80
N GLY A 131 7.24 -17.21 15.62
CA GLY A 131 7.66 -17.44 17.01
C GLY A 131 7.07 -16.42 18.00
N GLU A 132 7.09 -16.79 19.28
CA GLU A 132 6.51 -15.97 20.35
C GLU A 132 7.27 -14.67 20.59
N ALA A 133 8.62 -14.72 20.57
CA ALA A 133 9.47 -13.56 20.78
C ALA A 133 9.24 -12.47 19.73
N PHE A 134 9.20 -12.84 18.45
CA PHE A 134 8.84 -11.92 17.37
C PHE A 134 7.44 -11.35 17.56
N SER A 135 6.46 -12.20 17.85
CA SER A 135 5.07 -11.78 18.03
C SER A 135 4.94 -10.78 19.18
N TYR A 136 5.68 -10.99 20.27
CA TYR A 136 5.75 -10.08 21.40
C TYR A 136 6.39 -8.74 21.00
N ALA A 137 7.58 -8.77 20.38
CA ALA A 137 8.28 -7.54 19.97
C ALA A 137 7.46 -6.71 18.97
N MET A 138 6.84 -7.35 17.98
CA MET A 138 5.92 -6.72 17.04
C MET A 138 4.72 -6.10 17.76
N THR A 139 4.12 -6.81 18.71
CA THR A 139 2.96 -6.33 19.48
C THR A 139 3.32 -5.11 20.33
N GLU A 140 4.47 -5.09 21.00
CA GLU A 140 4.90 -3.95 21.81
C GLU A 140 5.23 -2.73 20.93
N ALA A 141 5.91 -2.93 19.80
CA ALA A 141 6.15 -1.86 18.83
C ALA A 141 4.84 -1.29 18.27
N ARG A 142 3.88 -2.15 17.93
CA ARG A 142 2.54 -1.78 17.47
C ARG A 142 1.79 -0.97 18.53
N LYS A 143 1.70 -1.45 19.77
CA LYS A 143 1.04 -0.73 20.88
C LYS A 143 1.64 0.65 21.11
N ALA A 144 2.96 0.77 20.94
CA ALA A 144 3.62 2.07 21.03
C ALA A 144 3.22 3.00 19.86
N ALA A 145 3.10 2.45 18.65
CA ALA A 145 2.69 3.21 17.46
C ALA A 145 1.21 3.64 17.50
N GLU A 146 0.32 2.81 18.07
CA GLU A 146 -1.11 3.14 18.23
C GLU A 146 -1.35 4.35 19.13
N LYS A 147 -0.41 4.66 20.03
CA LYS A 147 -0.45 5.84 20.92
C LYS A 147 0.01 7.14 20.22
N LEU A 148 0.58 7.06 19.03
CA LEU A 148 1.00 8.24 18.27
C LEU A 148 -0.20 9.03 17.78
N PRO A 149 -0.09 10.36 17.57
CA PRO A 149 -1.19 11.14 17.00
C PRO A 149 -1.57 10.66 15.60
N VAL A 150 -2.85 10.82 15.26
CA VAL A 150 -3.35 10.57 13.90
C VAL A 150 -2.71 11.58 12.95
N ASP A 151 -2.20 11.08 11.82
CA ASP A 151 -1.63 11.90 10.76
C ASP A 151 -2.68 12.14 9.68
N GLU A 152 -3.30 13.31 9.73
CA GLU A 152 -4.31 13.75 8.77
C GLU A 152 -3.73 14.37 7.50
N LYS A 153 -2.40 14.50 7.38
CA LYS A 153 -1.75 15.18 6.25
C LYS A 153 -1.51 14.25 5.07
N VAL A 154 -1.42 12.95 5.33
CA VAL A 154 -1.14 11.96 4.28
C VAL A 154 -2.37 11.82 3.38
N ALA A 155 -2.25 12.28 2.13
CA ALA A 155 -3.32 12.22 1.13
C ALA A 155 -3.55 10.79 0.63
N GLY A 156 -2.50 9.96 0.60
CA GLY A 156 -2.60 8.55 0.26
C GLY A 156 -1.26 7.85 0.28
N PHE A 157 -1.23 6.64 -0.26
CA PHE A 157 -0.02 5.84 -0.40
C PHE A 157 0.12 5.31 -1.82
N LEU A 158 1.36 5.22 -2.30
CA LEU A 158 1.72 4.56 -3.55
C LEU A 158 2.49 3.28 -3.24
N SER A 159 2.14 2.19 -3.91
CA SER A 159 2.91 0.95 -3.85
C SER A 159 3.19 0.43 -5.25
N ALA A 160 4.33 -0.24 -5.43
CA ALA A 160 4.62 -1.00 -6.64
C ALA A 160 4.85 -2.47 -6.26
N GLN A 161 4.36 -3.37 -7.10
CA GLN A 161 4.56 -4.82 -6.94
C GLN A 161 5.14 -5.36 -8.24
N PRO A 162 6.20 -6.20 -8.20
CA PRO A 162 6.74 -6.79 -9.40
C PRO A 162 5.66 -7.64 -10.08
N LEU A 163 5.49 -7.43 -11.38
CA LEU A 163 4.51 -8.14 -12.18
C LEU A 163 5.12 -9.45 -12.66
N VAL A 164 5.05 -10.48 -11.82
CA VAL A 164 5.67 -11.80 -12.07
C VAL A 164 4.69 -12.93 -11.79
N GLY A 165 4.97 -14.12 -12.35
CA GLY A 165 4.20 -15.35 -12.13
C GLY A 165 2.69 -15.16 -12.37
N PRO A 166 1.82 -15.67 -11.47
CA PRO A 166 0.36 -15.61 -11.66
C PRO A 166 -0.19 -14.20 -11.86
N MET A 167 0.46 -13.17 -11.29
CA MET A 167 0.02 -11.79 -11.47
C MET A 167 0.29 -11.28 -12.89
N ARG A 168 1.41 -11.69 -13.48
CA ARG A 168 1.75 -11.40 -14.87
C ARG A 168 0.82 -12.14 -15.82
N ASP A 169 0.55 -13.41 -15.55
CA ASP A 169 -0.36 -14.22 -16.36
C ASP A 169 -1.76 -13.60 -16.38
N ALA A 170 -2.29 -13.22 -15.22
CA ALA A 170 -3.57 -12.53 -15.12
C ALA A 170 -3.60 -11.16 -15.83
N PHE A 171 -2.46 -10.45 -15.87
CA PHE A 171 -2.34 -9.22 -16.63
C PHE A 171 -2.40 -9.49 -18.15
N ILE A 172 -1.61 -10.43 -18.66
CA ILE A 172 -1.58 -10.78 -20.09
C ILE A 172 -2.95 -11.25 -20.57
N VAL A 173 -3.66 -12.07 -19.78
CA VAL A 173 -5.04 -12.48 -20.09
C VAL A 173 -5.97 -11.28 -20.23
N ARG A 174 -5.77 -10.22 -19.42
CA ARG A 174 -6.61 -9.02 -19.46
C ARG A 174 -6.29 -8.10 -20.64
N VAL A 175 -5.01 -7.95 -20.99
CA VAL A 175 -4.58 -6.99 -22.04
C VAL A 175 -4.50 -7.62 -23.42
N GLY A 176 -4.51 -8.94 -23.52
CA GLY A 176 -4.25 -9.69 -24.74
C GLY A 176 -2.77 -10.00 -24.92
N GLN A 177 -2.47 -11.11 -25.63
CA GLN A 177 -1.09 -11.56 -25.83
C GLN A 177 -0.27 -10.60 -26.70
N ASP A 178 -0.93 -9.85 -27.58
CA ASP A 178 -0.29 -8.90 -28.51
C ASP A 178 -0.08 -7.50 -27.91
N TYR A 179 -0.34 -7.32 -26.61
CA TYR A 179 -0.19 -6.02 -25.96
C TYR A 179 1.30 -5.62 -25.89
N ASP A 180 1.65 -4.53 -26.58
CA ASP A 180 2.99 -3.95 -26.48
C ASP A 180 3.12 -3.13 -25.20
N PHE A 181 3.86 -3.70 -24.25
CA PHE A 181 4.12 -3.06 -22.97
C PHE A 181 5.16 -1.97 -23.14
N LYS A 182 4.67 -0.73 -23.28
CA LYS A 182 5.51 0.45 -23.45
C LYS A 182 6.56 0.57 -22.35
N LEU A 183 7.83 0.59 -22.77
CA LEU A 183 8.96 0.83 -21.88
C LEU A 183 8.97 2.31 -21.45
N VAL A 184 9.08 2.51 -20.15
CA VAL A 184 9.38 3.80 -19.53
C VAL A 184 10.83 3.76 -19.07
N GLU A 185 11.62 4.73 -19.53
CA GLU A 185 13.00 4.84 -19.13
C GLU A 185 13.14 5.16 -17.64
N THR A 186 14.18 4.60 -17.02
CA THR A 186 14.45 4.86 -15.60
C THR A 186 14.62 6.37 -15.33
N TYR A 187 15.17 7.11 -16.29
CA TYR A 187 15.30 8.57 -16.20
C TYR A 187 13.94 9.29 -16.04
N ASP A 188 12.93 8.88 -16.81
CA ASP A 188 11.60 9.48 -16.72
C ASP A 188 10.92 9.12 -15.41
N LEU A 189 11.10 7.88 -14.94
CA LEU A 189 10.58 7.45 -13.65
C LEU A 189 11.20 8.26 -12.48
N GLN A 190 12.50 8.58 -12.56
CA GLN A 190 13.22 9.35 -11.54
C GLN A 190 12.70 10.78 -11.37
N LYS A 191 12.09 11.37 -12.41
CA LYS A 191 11.45 12.69 -12.32
C LYS A 191 10.31 12.70 -11.28
N ASN A 192 9.71 11.53 -11.00
CA ASN A 192 8.78 11.35 -9.90
C ASN A 192 9.42 10.51 -8.79
N LYS A 193 9.85 11.18 -7.71
CA LYS A 193 10.50 10.54 -6.56
C LYS A 193 9.67 9.41 -5.94
N HIS A 194 8.34 9.49 -5.95
CA HIS A 194 7.46 8.49 -5.35
C HIS A 194 7.40 7.23 -6.20
N LEU A 195 7.28 7.38 -7.53
CA LEU A 195 7.33 6.25 -8.46
C LEU A 195 8.67 5.50 -8.35
N MET A 196 9.79 6.22 -8.35
CA MET A 196 11.10 5.61 -8.21
C MET A 196 11.28 4.92 -6.84
N ALA A 197 10.80 5.54 -5.75
CA ALA A 197 10.85 4.94 -4.42
C ALA A 197 10.05 3.63 -4.37
N ALA A 198 8.85 3.60 -4.94
CA ALA A 198 8.01 2.40 -4.97
C ALA A 198 8.67 1.25 -5.76
N VAL A 199 9.37 1.55 -6.87
CA VAL A 199 10.15 0.53 -7.61
C VAL A 199 11.37 0.04 -6.83
N LYS A 200 12.07 0.93 -6.13
CA LYS A 200 13.25 0.55 -5.30
C LYS A 200 12.86 -0.28 -4.08
N GLN A 201 11.66 -0.08 -3.55
CA GLN A 201 11.16 -0.74 -2.36
C GLN A 201 9.79 -1.37 -2.66
N PRO A 202 9.76 -2.47 -3.44
CA PRO A 202 8.51 -3.09 -3.81
C PRO A 202 7.70 -3.49 -2.57
N HIS A 203 6.37 -3.42 -2.71
CA HIS A 203 5.38 -3.67 -1.67
C HIS A 203 5.37 -2.72 -0.47
N ARG A 204 6.28 -1.74 -0.40
CA ARG A 204 6.23 -0.66 0.60
C ARG A 204 5.11 0.32 0.24
N LEU A 205 4.42 0.87 1.24
CA LEU A 205 3.47 1.96 1.05
C LEU A 205 4.23 3.29 1.15
N ILE A 206 4.57 3.88 0.00
CA ILE A 206 5.23 5.18 -0.08
C ILE A 206 4.19 6.28 0.20
N PRO A 207 4.35 7.10 1.25
CA PRO A 207 3.40 8.16 1.56
C PRO A 207 3.35 9.22 0.44
N LEU A 208 2.15 9.69 0.17
CA LEU A 208 1.84 10.85 -0.67
C LEU A 208 1.31 11.94 0.28
N GLU A 209 2.05 13.03 0.44
CA GLU A 209 1.78 14.03 1.48
C GLU A 209 0.71 15.05 1.04
N SER A 210 0.30 15.01 -0.23
CA SER A 210 -0.63 15.99 -0.79
C SER A 210 -1.33 15.52 -2.06
N ALA A 211 -2.46 16.16 -2.39
CA ALA A 211 -3.11 16.09 -3.70
C ALA A 211 -2.15 16.34 -4.87
N ARG A 212 -1.14 17.20 -4.66
CA ARG A 212 -0.13 17.51 -5.68
C ARG A 212 0.70 16.28 -6.02
N ASP A 213 1.09 15.49 -5.02
CA ASP A 213 1.87 14.26 -5.25
C ASP A 213 1.04 13.27 -6.09
N ILE A 214 -0.24 13.10 -5.76
CA ILE A 214 -1.18 12.28 -6.55
C ILE A 214 -1.32 12.82 -7.98
N LYS A 215 -1.49 14.14 -8.13
CA LYS A 215 -1.60 14.77 -9.45
C LYS A 215 -0.34 14.51 -10.29
N THR A 216 0.86 14.60 -9.71
CA THR A 216 2.10 14.31 -10.46
C THR A 216 2.17 12.87 -10.96
N ILE A 217 1.56 11.92 -10.24
CA ILE A 217 1.45 10.52 -10.70
C ILE A 217 0.42 10.43 -11.83
N SER A 218 -0.73 11.09 -11.70
CA SER A 218 -1.74 11.12 -12.76
C SER A 218 -1.19 11.76 -14.05
N ASP A 219 -0.49 12.88 -13.95
CA ASP A 219 0.15 13.56 -15.09
C ASP A 219 1.20 12.66 -15.75
N PHE A 220 1.94 11.89 -14.95
CA PHE A 220 2.89 10.89 -15.44
C PHE A 220 2.20 9.78 -16.25
N ILE A 221 1.11 9.21 -15.73
CA ILE A 221 0.30 8.19 -16.40
C ILE A 221 -0.19 8.71 -17.76
N THR A 222 -0.77 9.92 -17.78
CA THR A 222 -1.32 10.52 -19.00
C THR A 222 -0.24 10.82 -20.03
N SER A 223 0.86 11.47 -19.63
CA SER A 223 1.96 11.85 -20.53
C SER A 223 2.62 10.65 -21.19
N HIS A 224 2.78 9.54 -20.46
CA HIS A 224 3.40 8.33 -20.99
C HIS A 224 2.39 7.37 -21.64
N LYS A 225 1.09 7.67 -21.61
CA LYS A 225 0.01 6.80 -22.09
C LYS A 225 0.05 5.42 -21.43
N ILE A 226 0.24 5.41 -20.11
CA ILE A 226 0.38 4.18 -19.32
C ILE A 226 -0.97 3.45 -19.25
N TYR A 227 -0.93 2.13 -19.40
CA TYR A 227 -2.12 1.29 -19.28
C TYR A 227 -2.59 1.14 -17.83
N GLY A 228 -3.91 1.25 -17.64
CA GLY A 228 -4.60 1.01 -16.38
C GLY A 228 -5.53 2.17 -15.99
N LEU A 229 -5.94 2.13 -14.72
CA LEU A 229 -6.73 3.16 -14.06
C LEU A 229 -5.82 4.15 -13.32
N ARG A 230 -6.37 5.29 -12.92
CA ARG A 230 -5.63 6.33 -12.17
C ARG A 230 -5.01 5.81 -10.87
N ASP A 231 -5.66 4.85 -10.23
CA ASP A 231 -5.29 4.24 -8.96
C ASP A 231 -4.66 2.85 -9.11
N LEU A 232 -4.66 2.26 -10.31
CA LEU A 232 -4.11 0.94 -10.60
C LEU A 232 -3.57 0.89 -12.03
N PHE A 233 -2.25 0.97 -12.18
CA PHE A 233 -1.60 1.08 -13.49
C PHE A 233 -0.33 0.23 -13.57
N TYR A 234 0.14 0.00 -14.79
CA TYR A 234 1.21 -0.97 -15.07
C TYR A 234 2.34 -0.29 -15.82
N VAL A 235 3.56 -0.37 -15.30
CA VAL A 235 4.73 0.29 -15.90
C VAL A 235 5.81 -0.75 -16.13
N LYS A 236 6.34 -0.78 -17.35
CA LYS A 236 7.55 -1.53 -17.68
C LYS A 236 8.73 -0.57 -17.64
N THR A 237 9.80 -0.99 -16.98
CA THR A 237 11.04 -0.24 -16.83
C THR A 237 12.22 -1.14 -17.14
N THR A 238 13.41 -0.58 -17.24
CA THR A 238 14.65 -1.38 -17.33
C THR A 238 14.92 -2.22 -16.07
N ARG A 239 14.22 -1.96 -14.96
CA ARG A 239 14.28 -2.75 -13.72
C ARG A 239 13.23 -3.86 -13.63
N GLY A 240 12.35 -3.97 -14.63
CA GLY A 240 11.26 -4.94 -14.68
C GLY A 240 9.89 -4.33 -14.90
N GLU A 241 8.88 -5.20 -14.89
CA GLU A 241 7.46 -4.86 -15.02
C GLU A 241 6.84 -4.73 -13.64
N PHE A 242 6.07 -3.68 -13.40
CA PHE A 242 5.50 -3.37 -12.10
C PHE A 242 4.02 -3.00 -12.21
N ARG A 243 3.24 -3.50 -11.26
CA ARG A 243 1.88 -3.05 -10.97
C ARG A 243 1.94 -2.00 -9.86
N PHE A 244 1.51 -0.79 -10.18
CA PHE A 244 1.37 0.29 -9.22
C PHE A 244 -0.06 0.39 -8.71
N ARG A 245 -0.21 0.72 -7.42
CA ARG A 245 -1.50 1.02 -6.82
C ARG A 245 -1.41 2.26 -5.93
N ILE A 246 -2.36 3.18 -6.10
CA ILE A 246 -2.62 4.29 -5.19
C ILE A 246 -3.72 3.88 -4.21
N GLN A 247 -3.50 4.14 -2.92
CA GLN A 247 -4.47 3.93 -1.85
C GLN A 247 -4.76 5.29 -1.22
N TYR A 248 -5.92 5.87 -1.53
CA TYR A 248 -6.32 7.18 -1.02
C TYR A 248 -6.61 7.15 0.48
N SER A 249 -6.37 8.30 1.13
CA SER A 249 -6.94 8.57 2.43
C SER A 249 -8.37 9.10 2.29
N LEU A 250 -9.23 8.84 3.28
CA LEU A 250 -10.67 9.16 3.21
C LEU A 250 -10.99 10.65 2.97
N LYS A 251 -10.04 11.58 3.18
CA LYS A 251 -10.25 13.02 2.93
C LYS A 251 -10.31 13.42 1.45
N GLU A 252 -9.85 12.57 0.52
CA GLU A 252 -9.82 12.92 -0.92
C GLU A 252 -10.74 12.07 -1.82
N ALA A 253 -11.34 10.99 -1.29
CA ALA A 253 -12.27 10.17 -2.07
C ALA A 253 -13.58 10.89 -2.45
N GLU A 254 -13.89 12.03 -1.82
CA GLU A 254 -15.18 12.74 -1.95
C GLU A 254 -15.16 14.02 -2.80
N LYS A 255 -14.08 14.34 -3.53
CA LYS A 255 -14.14 15.44 -4.52
C LYS A 255 -14.05 14.92 -5.95
N PRO A 256 -15.19 14.49 -6.55
CA PRO A 256 -15.27 14.58 -8.00
C PRO A 256 -15.09 16.06 -8.36
N THR A 257 -14.08 16.35 -9.18
CA THR A 257 -14.01 17.58 -9.97
C THR A 257 -15.32 17.70 -10.74
N GLN A 258 -16.28 18.43 -10.18
CA GLN A 258 -17.35 19.05 -10.96
C GLN A 258 -16.66 20.10 -11.81
N GLY A 259 -16.39 19.73 -13.07
CA GLY A 259 -16.22 20.70 -14.12
C GLY A 259 -17.50 21.52 -14.19
N GLU A 260 -17.33 22.83 -14.21
CA GLU A 260 -18.34 23.76 -14.68
C GLU A 260 -18.82 23.29 -16.05
N ASP A 261 -20.08 22.88 -16.13
CA ASP A 261 -20.91 23.05 -17.32
C ASP A 261 -22.35 23.17 -16.84
N GLY A 262 -22.82 24.42 -16.80
CA GLY A 262 -24.22 24.70 -16.64
C GLY A 262 -24.96 24.30 -17.92
N SER A 263 -25.98 23.46 -17.80
CA SER A 263 -27.22 23.51 -18.62
C SER A 263 -28.02 22.22 -18.45
N GLY A 264 -29.29 22.36 -18.05
CA GLY A 264 -30.35 21.43 -18.45
C GLY A 264 -30.65 20.25 -17.53
N ARG A 265 -31.39 20.52 -16.44
CA ARG A 265 -32.21 19.50 -15.78
C ARG A 265 -33.18 18.86 -16.78
N ARG A 266 -33.07 17.54 -17.00
CA ARG A 266 -34.23 16.67 -17.30
C ARG A 266 -34.16 15.44 -16.42
N SER A 267 -35.16 15.31 -15.55
CA SER A 267 -35.40 14.15 -14.70
C SER A 267 -35.65 12.90 -15.55
N PRO A 268 -35.16 11.70 -15.17
CA PRO A 268 -35.56 10.47 -15.82
C PRO A 268 -36.98 10.08 -15.42
N GLN A 269 -37.83 9.87 -16.42
CA GLN A 269 -39.14 9.25 -16.29
C GLN A 269 -39.01 7.79 -15.83
N SER A 270 -39.96 7.38 -14.99
CA SER A 270 -40.22 6.03 -14.52
C SER A 270 -40.36 5.02 -15.66
N VAL A 271 -39.69 3.87 -15.53
CA VAL A 271 -39.82 2.72 -16.43
C VAL A 271 -41.15 1.99 -16.18
N PRO A 272 -41.93 1.61 -17.20
CA PRO A 272 -43.18 0.87 -17.04
C PRO A 272 -42.95 -0.59 -16.61
N GLU A 273 -43.82 -1.03 -15.71
CA GLU A 273 -43.95 -2.42 -15.23
C GLU A 273 -44.60 -3.30 -16.30
N THR A 274 -43.81 -3.93 -17.16
CA THR A 274 -44.25 -5.09 -17.96
C THR A 274 -43.08 -6.05 -18.16
N LEU A 275 -43.20 -7.23 -17.53
CA LEU A 275 -42.67 -8.55 -17.90
C LEU A 275 -42.48 -9.42 -16.65
N ARG A 276 -43.60 -9.87 -16.05
CA ARG A 276 -43.61 -11.06 -15.20
C ARG A 276 -43.92 -12.27 -16.08
N PRO A 277 -43.06 -13.29 -16.19
CA PRO A 277 -43.47 -14.55 -16.79
C PRO A 277 -44.40 -15.33 -15.85
N ALA A 278 -45.46 -15.86 -16.45
CA ALA A 278 -46.56 -16.56 -15.80
C ALA A 278 -46.16 -17.94 -15.22
N LYS A 279 -46.80 -18.27 -14.11
CA LYS A 279 -46.75 -19.54 -13.39
C LYS A 279 -47.48 -20.61 -14.22
N PRO A 280 -46.89 -21.77 -14.55
CA PRO A 280 -47.65 -22.85 -15.18
C PRO A 280 -48.51 -23.57 -14.15
N ALA A 281 -49.80 -23.68 -14.47
CA ALA A 281 -50.80 -24.45 -13.75
C ALA A 281 -50.61 -25.96 -13.97
N GLY A 282 -50.86 -26.74 -12.93
CA GLY A 282 -50.81 -28.19 -12.97
C GLY A 282 -51.88 -28.82 -13.86
N LYS A 283 -51.58 -30.02 -14.35
CA LYS A 283 -52.58 -30.98 -14.81
C LYS A 283 -52.31 -32.34 -14.18
N SER A 284 -53.36 -32.88 -13.58
CA SER A 284 -53.52 -34.24 -13.08
C SER A 284 -54.27 -35.07 -14.13
N ALA A 285 -53.82 -36.30 -14.35
CA ALA A 285 -54.59 -37.53 -14.66
C ALA A 285 -53.55 -38.67 -14.80
N ALA A 286 -53.51 -39.70 -13.94
CA ALA A 286 -54.32 -40.93 -13.98
C ALA A 286 -54.29 -41.61 -15.36
N GLY A 287 -53.87 -42.86 -15.58
CA GLY A 287 -53.35 -43.91 -14.71
C GLY A 287 -53.06 -45.20 -15.50
N SER A 288 -52.72 -46.28 -14.76
CA SER A 288 -52.86 -47.70 -15.10
C SER A 288 -51.88 -48.39 -16.08
N GLY A 289 -51.07 -49.31 -15.54
CA GLY A 289 -51.23 -50.74 -15.85
C GLY A 289 -50.08 -51.47 -16.56
N LYS A 290 -49.11 -52.01 -15.80
CA LYS A 290 -48.94 -53.44 -15.45
C LYS A 290 -47.62 -53.65 -14.71
#